data_AF-X8CM96-F1
#
_entry.id   AF-X8CM96-F1
#
_cell.length_a   1.000
_cell.length_b   1.000
_cell.length_c   1.000
_cell.angle_alpha   90.00
_cell.angle_beta   90.00
_cell.angle_gamma   90.00
#
_symmetry.space_group_name_H-M   'P 1'
#
loop_
_entity.id
_entity.type
_entity.pdbx_description
1 polymer ?
#
loop_
_entity_poly.entity_id
_entity_poly.type
_entity_poly.pdbx_seq_one_letter_code
_entity_poly.pdbx_strand_id
1 'polypeptide(L)'
;MPRKLASAHRPHEDKYTTPTVEPLSAVDIGALGLITPGTLTVGTLSQAPPTSCINAQGRYSGFDNELLRAIAAKLGLKVTFAGTDFSGLLAQVAARRFDVGSASITATDARRRTVAFTNGYDFGYFSLVVPSGSPIAGFDDLTSRQRIGVVQGTVEDAYVVETLHLQPVKFPDFNTVYASLKTRQIDAWVAPPWRRSTRCARATRR
;
A
#
# COMPACT_ATOMS: atom_id res chain seq x y z
N MET A 1 12.08 28.55 6.28
CA MET A 1 11.04 27.55 5.98
C MET A 1 9.69 28.25 5.90
N PRO A 2 8.85 28.01 4.87
CA PRO A 2 7.56 28.68 4.79
C PRO A 2 6.62 28.16 5.88
N ARG A 3 6.09 29.12 6.64
CA ARG A 3 5.37 29.03 7.93
C ARG A 3 3.97 28.40 7.88
N LYS A 4 3.62 27.61 6.85
CA LYS A 4 2.24 27.20 6.55
C LYS A 4 1.93 25.69 6.65
N LEU A 5 2.72 24.91 7.38
CA LEU A 5 2.34 23.54 7.76
C LEU A 5 1.84 23.43 9.22
N ALA A 6 1.82 24.54 9.97
CA ALA A 6 1.49 24.55 11.40
C ALA A 6 0.09 25.13 11.74
N SER A 7 -0.75 25.45 10.75
CA SER A 7 -2.11 25.93 11.01
C SER A 7 -3.15 25.27 10.10
N ALA A 8 -3.32 23.96 10.22
CA ALA A 8 -4.58 23.33 9.82
C ALA A 8 -5.56 23.40 10.99
N HIS A 9 -6.10 24.59 11.26
CA HIS A 9 -7.24 24.77 12.15
C HIS A 9 -8.52 24.64 11.30
N ARG A 10 -9.00 23.40 11.14
CA ARG A 10 -10.42 23.01 10.96
C ARG A 10 -10.54 21.47 10.85
N PRO A 11 -11.51 20.85 11.53
CA PRO A 11 -11.59 19.41 11.67
C PRO A 11 -12.19 18.81 10.39
N HIS A 12 -11.33 18.31 9.50
CA HIS A 12 -11.70 17.04 8.89
C HIS A 12 -11.43 16.01 9.99
N GLU A 13 -12.48 15.42 10.54
CA GLU A 13 -12.36 14.32 11.49
C GLU A 13 -11.46 13.25 10.84
N ASP A 14 -10.26 13.08 11.39
CA ASP A 14 -9.29 12.11 10.89
C ASP A 14 -9.82 10.71 11.19
N LYS A 15 -10.64 10.19 10.28
CA LYS A 15 -11.22 8.84 10.35
C LYS A 15 -10.21 7.74 10.00
N TYR A 16 -9.00 8.11 9.58
CA TYR A 16 -8.02 7.19 9.05
C TYR A 16 -6.98 6.80 10.10
N THR A 17 -6.53 7.76 10.91
CA THR A 17 -5.71 7.50 12.10
C THR A 17 -6.46 6.59 13.07
N THR A 18 -5.74 5.67 13.71
CA THR A 18 -6.32 4.89 14.81
C THR A 18 -6.71 5.86 15.95
N PRO A 19 -7.96 5.86 16.45
CA PRO A 19 -8.42 6.88 17.41
C PRO A 19 -7.58 7.03 18.67
N THR A 20 -6.87 5.98 19.09
CA THR A 20 -6.00 5.98 20.27
C THR A 20 -4.59 6.52 20.00
N VAL A 21 -4.29 6.97 18.78
CA VAL A 21 -3.00 7.56 18.41
C VAL A 21 -3.10 9.07 18.57
N GLU A 22 -2.47 9.60 19.61
CA GLU A 22 -2.40 11.05 19.83
C GLU A 22 -1.30 11.68 18.97
N PRO A 23 -1.56 12.82 18.31
CA PRO A 23 -0.52 13.57 17.62
C PRO A 23 0.56 14.06 18.59
N LEU A 24 1.81 13.70 18.32
CA LEU A 24 2.94 14.13 19.14
C LEU A 24 3.24 15.63 18.92
N SER A 25 3.38 16.39 20.01
CA SER A 25 3.83 17.79 19.98
C SER A 25 5.34 17.92 19.71
N ALA A 26 6.11 16.89 20.08
CA ALA A 26 7.51 16.69 19.76
C ALA A 26 7.82 15.19 19.67
N VAL A 27 8.77 14.81 18.82
CA VAL A 27 9.18 13.41 18.66
C VAL A 27 10.35 13.12 19.60
N ASP A 28 10.14 12.26 20.58
CA ASP A 28 11.22 11.66 21.37
C ASP A 28 11.69 10.36 20.69
N ILE A 29 12.87 10.41 20.09
CA ILE A 29 13.47 9.28 19.35
C ILE A 29 13.74 8.10 20.30
N GLY A 30 14.10 8.37 21.56
CA GLY A 30 14.39 7.34 22.56
C GLY A 30 13.13 6.56 22.98
N ALA A 31 11.97 7.20 22.90
CA ALA A 31 10.68 6.60 23.23
C ALA A 31 10.02 5.83 22.07
N LEU A 32 10.59 5.86 20.85
CA LEU A 32 10.00 5.19 19.68
C LEU A 32 9.98 3.66 19.79
N GLY A 33 10.79 3.08 20.68
CA GLY A 33 10.82 1.62 20.89
C GLY A 33 11.18 0.84 19.63
N LEU A 34 12.11 1.37 18.82
CA LEU A 34 12.58 0.73 17.57
C LEU A 34 13.17 -0.65 17.85
N ILE A 35 12.95 -1.62 16.95
CA ILE A 35 13.53 -2.97 17.03
C ILE A 35 15.06 -2.90 17.11
N THR A 36 15.68 -2.01 16.33
CA THR A 36 17.11 -1.71 16.41
C THR A 36 17.28 -0.23 16.72
N PRO A 37 17.92 0.14 17.85
CA PRO A 37 18.13 1.55 18.19
C PRO A 37 18.77 2.35 17.04
N GLY A 38 18.19 3.51 16.72
CA GLY A 38 18.65 4.39 15.65
C GLY A 38 18.34 3.92 14.21
N THR A 39 17.64 2.80 14.02
CA THR A 39 17.28 2.27 12.70
C THR A 39 15.78 1.97 12.61
N LEU A 40 15.10 2.61 11.67
CA LEU A 40 13.72 2.32 11.30
C LEU A 40 13.69 1.15 10.30
N THR A 41 13.21 -0.02 10.74
CA THR A 41 13.03 -1.20 9.90
C THR A 41 11.66 -1.19 9.22
N VAL A 42 11.63 -1.25 7.90
CA VAL A 42 10.42 -1.10 7.09
C VAL A 42 10.16 -2.36 6.26
N GLY A 43 9.01 -2.99 6.47
CA GLY A 43 8.49 -4.03 5.57
C GLY A 43 7.80 -3.40 4.38
N THR A 44 8.15 -3.79 3.15
CA THR A 44 7.59 -3.20 1.93
C THR A 44 7.41 -4.22 0.81
N LEU A 45 6.69 -3.84 -0.25
CA LEU A 45 6.56 -4.63 -1.46
C LEU A 45 7.64 -4.22 -2.47
N SER A 46 8.20 -5.20 -3.17
CA SER A 46 9.21 -4.95 -4.21
C SER A 46 8.59 -4.62 -5.58
N GLN A 47 7.28 -4.81 -5.75
CA GLN A 47 6.61 -4.86 -7.05
C GLN A 47 5.19 -4.26 -7.03
N ALA A 48 5.04 -3.05 -6.49
CA ALA A 48 3.79 -2.30 -6.47
C ALA A 48 3.97 -0.83 -6.89
N PRO A 49 4.46 -0.54 -8.11
CA PRO A 49 4.46 0.82 -8.64
C PRO A 49 3.05 1.44 -8.63
N PRO A 50 2.91 2.75 -8.36
CA PRO A 50 3.98 3.73 -8.09
C PRO A 50 4.40 3.85 -6.60
N THR A 51 3.81 3.06 -5.72
CA THR A 51 3.86 3.32 -4.27
C THR A 51 5.04 2.63 -3.58
N SER A 52 5.36 1.40 -3.98
CA SER A 52 6.53 0.67 -3.47
C SER A 52 7.10 -0.27 -4.52
N CYS A 53 8.40 -0.20 -4.79
CA CYS A 53 9.02 -0.97 -5.85
C CYS A 53 10.55 -0.98 -5.75
N ILE A 54 11.21 -1.79 -6.57
CA ILE A 54 12.65 -1.70 -6.81
C ILE A 54 12.94 -0.80 -8.02
N ASN A 55 13.79 0.22 -7.83
CA ASN A 55 14.23 1.11 -8.90
C ASN A 55 15.37 0.49 -9.74
N ALA A 56 15.82 1.19 -10.78
CA ALA A 56 16.88 0.72 -11.68
C ALA A 56 18.23 0.47 -10.99
N GLN A 57 18.45 1.05 -9.81
CA GLN A 57 19.65 0.87 -9.00
C GLN A 57 19.51 -0.28 -7.98
N GLY A 58 18.44 -1.07 -8.05
CA GLY A 58 18.22 -2.18 -7.13
C GLY A 58 17.75 -1.76 -5.74
N ARG A 59 17.29 -0.52 -5.55
CA ARG A 59 16.86 0.01 -4.25
C ARG A 59 15.35 0.09 -4.14
N TYR A 60 14.81 -0.16 -2.94
CA TYR A 60 13.43 0.15 -2.61
C TYR A 60 13.15 1.64 -2.77
N SER A 61 12.12 1.95 -3.56
CA SER A 61 11.65 3.28 -3.91
C SER A 61 10.13 3.22 -4.12
N GLY A 62 9.56 4.28 -4.70
CA GLY A 62 8.12 4.51 -4.74
C GLY A 62 7.68 5.48 -3.64
N PHE A 63 6.49 6.05 -3.79
CA PHE A 63 6.01 7.13 -2.92
C PHE A 63 6.12 6.81 -1.42
N ASP A 64 5.61 5.65 -0.97
CA ASP A 64 5.57 5.27 0.44
C ASP A 64 6.99 5.12 1.01
N ASN A 65 7.88 4.50 0.25
CA ASN A 65 9.27 4.26 0.65
C ASN A 65 10.09 5.56 0.69
N GLU A 66 9.88 6.47 -0.26
CA GLU A 66 10.56 7.78 -0.22
C GLU A 66 9.99 8.69 0.89
N LEU A 67 8.69 8.60 1.18
CA LEU A 67 8.09 9.29 2.32
C LEU A 67 8.70 8.81 3.65
N LEU A 68 8.80 7.50 3.87
CA LEU A 68 9.42 6.94 5.09
C LEU A 68 10.90 7.28 5.18
N ARG A 69 11.62 7.31 4.06
CA ARG A 69 13.01 7.77 4.03
C ARG A 69 13.15 9.23 4.45
N ALA A 70 12.25 10.10 3.98
CA ALA A 70 12.25 11.51 4.36
C ALA A 70 11.90 11.70 5.85
N ILE A 71 10.96 10.91 6.38
CA ILE A 71 10.62 10.91 7.81
C ILE A 71 11.83 10.48 8.64
N ALA A 72 12.47 9.34 8.30
CA ALA A 72 13.65 8.85 9.01
C ALA A 72 14.79 9.88 9.00
N ALA A 73 15.05 10.51 7.85
CA ALA A 73 16.06 11.56 7.73
C ALA A 73 15.77 12.77 8.65
N LYS A 74 14.51 13.20 8.73
CA LYS A 74 14.09 14.29 9.61
C LYS A 74 14.24 13.95 11.09
N LEU A 75 14.13 12.67 11.44
CA LEU A 75 14.32 12.15 12.79
C LEU A 75 15.77 11.73 13.08
N GLY A 76 16.71 11.90 12.16
CA GLY A 76 18.10 11.47 12.33
C GLY A 76 18.26 9.95 12.42
N LEU A 77 17.31 9.17 11.89
CA LEU A 77 17.32 7.72 11.89
C LEU A 77 17.89 7.16 10.58
N LYS A 78 18.52 5.98 10.67
CA LYS A 78 18.77 5.13 9.50
C LYS A 78 17.47 4.44 9.09
N VAL A 79 17.32 4.08 7.82
CA VAL A 79 16.18 3.28 7.35
C VAL A 79 16.68 2.03 6.63
N THR A 80 16.08 0.89 6.95
CA THR A 80 16.34 -0.38 6.27
C THR A 80 15.03 -0.95 5.75
N PHE A 81 15.02 -1.36 4.49
CA PHE A 81 13.83 -1.91 3.83
C PHE A 81 14.00 -3.42 3.63
N ALA A 82 12.94 -4.17 3.86
CA ALA A 82 12.87 -5.59 3.58
C ALA A 82 11.58 -5.92 2.82
N GLY A 83 11.70 -6.77 1.81
CA GLY A 83 10.60 -7.20 0.96
C GLY A 83 9.72 -8.24 1.65
N THR A 84 8.41 -8.15 1.46
CA THR A 84 7.45 -9.17 1.86
C THR A 84 6.20 -9.13 0.98
N ASP A 85 5.25 -10.05 1.20
CA ASP A 85 3.95 -10.09 0.54
C ASP A 85 2.91 -9.31 1.35
N PHE A 86 1.93 -8.74 0.65
CA PHE A 86 0.90 -7.89 1.28
C PHE A 86 0.13 -8.63 2.39
N SER A 87 -0.24 -9.88 2.16
CA SER A 87 -1.01 -10.71 3.10
C SER A 87 -0.29 -10.95 4.42
N GLY A 88 1.05 -11.02 4.41
CA GLY A 88 1.87 -11.27 5.60
C GLY A 88 2.37 -10.00 6.29
N LEU A 89 2.29 -8.84 5.64
CA LEU A 89 2.94 -7.61 6.11
C LEU A 89 2.43 -7.15 7.48
N LEU A 90 1.11 -7.07 7.67
CA LEU A 90 0.52 -6.59 8.92
C LEU A 90 0.85 -7.51 10.11
N ALA A 91 0.83 -8.82 9.90
CA ALA A 91 1.21 -9.79 10.92
C ALA A 91 2.69 -9.65 11.30
N GLN A 92 3.57 -9.37 10.32
CA GLN A 92 4.99 -9.15 10.57
C GLN A 92 5.27 -7.85 11.34
N VAL A 93 4.49 -6.79 11.11
CA VAL A 93 4.56 -5.57 11.93
C VAL A 93 4.08 -5.88 13.36
N ALA A 94 2.95 -6.56 13.53
CA ALA A 94 2.43 -6.93 14.85
C ALA A 94 3.39 -7.83 15.65
N ALA A 95 4.07 -8.75 14.97
CA ALA A 95 5.09 -9.62 15.55
C ALA A 95 6.44 -8.92 15.77
N ARG A 96 6.53 -7.60 15.56
CA ARG A 96 7.75 -6.80 15.68
C ARG A 96 8.92 -7.32 14.82
N ARG A 97 8.62 -7.85 13.63
CA ARG A 97 9.64 -8.12 12.59
C ARG A 97 10.03 -6.84 11.84
N PHE A 98 9.09 -5.89 11.73
CA PHE A 98 9.30 -4.56 11.17
C PHE A 98 8.71 -3.52 12.11
N ASP A 99 9.32 -2.34 12.18
CA ASP A 99 8.77 -1.21 12.93
C ASP A 99 7.55 -0.62 12.20
N VAL A 100 7.60 -0.58 10.86
CA VAL A 100 6.55 0.02 10.01
C VAL A 100 6.31 -0.80 8.74
N GLY A 101 5.06 -0.86 8.29
CA GLY A 101 4.68 -1.42 6.98
C GLY A 101 4.48 -0.33 5.91
N SER A 102 4.96 -0.60 4.69
CA SER A 102 4.96 0.31 3.54
C SER A 102 4.39 -0.39 2.31
N ALA A 103 3.08 -0.24 2.09
CA ALA A 103 2.36 -0.93 1.00
C ALA A 103 0.98 -0.31 0.68
N SER A 104 0.82 1.00 0.87
CA SER A 104 -0.42 1.76 0.62
C SER A 104 -1.64 1.09 1.26
N ILE A 105 -1.52 0.84 2.56
CA ILE A 105 -2.41 -0.05 3.28
C ILE A 105 -3.67 0.72 3.69
N THR A 106 -4.82 0.38 3.12
CA THR A 106 -6.11 0.91 3.58
C THR A 106 -6.37 0.55 5.04
N ALA A 107 -6.58 1.55 5.90
CA ALA A 107 -6.98 1.32 7.28
C ALA A 107 -8.41 0.77 7.34
N THR A 108 -8.60 -0.33 8.07
CA THR A 108 -9.91 -0.91 8.36
C THR A 108 -10.00 -1.26 9.84
N ASP A 109 -11.20 -1.36 10.40
CA ASP A 109 -11.37 -1.66 11.83
C ASP A 109 -10.81 -3.02 12.20
N ALA A 110 -10.92 -4.00 11.31
CA ALA A 110 -10.28 -5.31 11.48
C ALA A 110 -8.75 -5.18 11.58
N ARG A 111 -8.11 -4.37 10.73
CA ARG A 111 -6.65 -4.16 10.75
C ARG A 111 -6.20 -3.36 11.97
N ARG A 112 -7.01 -2.39 12.44
CA ARG A 112 -6.75 -1.59 13.64
C ARG A 112 -6.71 -2.42 14.92
N ARG A 113 -7.33 -3.59 14.93
CA ARG A 113 -7.23 -4.56 16.05
C ARG A 113 -5.87 -5.25 16.12
N THR A 114 -5.07 -5.18 15.05
CA THR A 114 -3.77 -5.88 14.94
C THR A 114 -2.59 -4.92 14.98
N VAL A 115 -2.71 -3.76 14.33
CA VAL A 115 -1.65 -2.73 14.30
C VAL A 115 -2.24 -1.31 14.36
N ALA A 116 -1.43 -0.35 14.76
CA ALA A 116 -1.77 1.07 14.67
C ALA A 116 -1.56 1.60 13.24
N PHE A 117 -2.40 2.55 12.82
CA PHE A 117 -2.27 3.27 11.56
C PHE A 117 -1.92 4.74 11.82
N THR A 118 -1.06 5.28 10.96
CA THR A 118 -0.77 6.72 10.89
C THR A 118 -1.97 7.47 10.30
N ASN A 119 -1.85 8.79 10.27
CA ASN A 119 -2.71 9.64 9.44
C ASN A 119 -2.69 9.16 8.00
N GLY A 120 -3.88 9.15 7.40
CA GLY A 120 -4.05 8.83 5.99
C GLY A 120 -3.35 9.90 5.14
N TYR A 121 -2.49 9.45 4.23
CA TYR A 121 -1.74 10.31 3.31
C TYR A 121 -2.13 10.11 1.84
N ASP A 122 -3.01 9.14 1.56
CA ASP A 122 -3.51 8.81 0.23
C ASP A 122 -5.00 8.40 0.31
N PHE A 123 -5.73 8.57 -0.78
CA PHE A 123 -7.14 8.22 -0.91
C PHE A 123 -7.49 7.86 -2.36
N GLY A 124 -8.47 6.99 -2.57
CA GLY A 124 -9.04 6.76 -3.90
C GLY A 124 -10.04 5.61 -3.94
N TYR A 125 -10.57 5.36 -5.13
CA TYR A 125 -11.56 4.32 -5.42
C TYR A 125 -10.93 3.12 -6.12
N PHE A 126 -11.54 1.94 -6.00
CA PHE A 126 -11.11 0.78 -6.77
C PHE A 126 -11.16 1.07 -8.27
N SER A 127 -10.17 0.54 -8.98
CA SER A 127 -10.09 0.57 -10.43
C SER A 127 -10.36 -0.83 -10.98
N LEU A 128 -11.10 -0.91 -12.08
CA LEU A 128 -11.26 -2.13 -12.85
C LEU A 128 -10.31 -2.12 -14.04
N VAL A 129 -9.39 -3.07 -14.10
CA VAL A 129 -8.41 -3.20 -15.19
C VAL A 129 -8.77 -4.43 -16.02
N VAL A 130 -8.93 -4.24 -17.34
CA VAL A 130 -9.35 -5.28 -18.27
C VAL A 130 -8.42 -5.30 -19.51
N PRO A 131 -8.31 -6.43 -20.23
CA PRO A 131 -7.58 -6.47 -21.49
C PRO A 131 -8.18 -5.52 -22.53
N SER A 132 -7.35 -4.98 -23.42
CA SER A 132 -7.82 -4.17 -24.56
C SER A 132 -8.84 -4.94 -25.40
N GLY A 133 -9.97 -4.29 -25.73
CA GLY A 133 -11.09 -4.89 -26.47
C GLY A 133 -12.04 -5.72 -25.61
N SER A 134 -11.89 -5.75 -24.28
CA SER A 134 -12.84 -6.38 -23.38
C SER A 134 -14.22 -5.69 -23.44
N PRO A 135 -15.33 -6.44 -23.42
CA PRO A 135 -16.68 -5.87 -23.33
C PRO A 135 -17.02 -5.37 -21.91
N ILE A 136 -16.20 -5.69 -20.90
CA ILE A 136 -16.39 -5.26 -19.51
C ILE A 136 -16.08 -3.76 -19.41
N ALA A 137 -17.11 -2.96 -19.14
CA ALA A 137 -17.02 -1.50 -19.04
C ALA A 137 -17.08 -1.01 -17.58
N GLY A 138 -17.63 -1.80 -16.65
CA GLY A 138 -17.74 -1.43 -15.25
C GLY A 138 -17.83 -2.62 -14.30
N PHE A 139 -17.93 -2.31 -13.00
CA PHE A 139 -18.09 -3.32 -11.95
C PHE A 139 -19.39 -4.11 -12.08
N ASP A 140 -20.44 -3.50 -12.63
CA ASP A 140 -21.76 -4.14 -12.83
C ASP A 140 -21.74 -5.22 -13.91
N ASP A 141 -20.73 -5.22 -14.79
CA ASP A 141 -20.54 -6.26 -15.81
C ASP A 141 -19.83 -7.51 -15.25
N LEU A 142 -19.35 -7.47 -14.00
CA LEU A 142 -18.68 -8.59 -13.37
C LEU A 142 -19.70 -9.62 -12.89
N THR A 143 -19.52 -10.86 -13.33
CA THR A 143 -20.35 -12.00 -12.95
C THR A 143 -19.45 -13.20 -12.64
N SER A 144 -20.05 -14.32 -12.23
CA SER A 144 -19.34 -15.59 -11.99
C SER A 144 -18.70 -16.20 -13.24
N ARG A 145 -18.97 -15.65 -14.43
CA ARG A 145 -18.37 -16.12 -15.70
C ARG A 145 -16.96 -15.60 -15.93
N GLN A 146 -16.60 -14.47 -15.31
CA GLN A 146 -15.29 -13.86 -15.48
C GLN A 146 -14.30 -14.39 -14.43
N ARG A 147 -13.06 -14.59 -14.85
CA ARG A 147 -11.93 -14.84 -13.95
C ARG A 147 -11.44 -13.49 -13.43
N ILE A 148 -11.81 -13.16 -12.20
CA ILE A 148 -11.50 -11.87 -11.57
C ILE A 148 -10.25 -12.02 -10.72
N GLY A 149 -9.16 -11.37 -11.09
CA GLY A 149 -7.93 -11.37 -10.29
C GLY A 149 -7.99 -10.36 -9.15
N VAL A 150 -7.46 -10.75 -7.99
CA VAL A 150 -7.19 -9.88 -6.82
C VAL A 150 -5.86 -10.28 -6.17
N VAL A 151 -5.28 -9.39 -5.38
CA VAL A 151 -4.17 -9.77 -4.49
C VAL A 151 -4.73 -10.19 -3.14
N GLN A 152 -4.24 -11.32 -2.63
CA GLN A 152 -4.76 -11.90 -1.39
C GLN A 152 -4.63 -10.93 -0.20
N GLY A 153 -5.72 -10.81 0.57
CA GLY A 153 -5.73 -10.04 1.83
C GLY A 153 -5.86 -8.53 1.64
N THR A 154 -5.94 -8.05 0.39
CA THR A 154 -6.25 -6.64 0.11
C THR A 154 -7.74 -6.34 0.30
N VAL A 155 -8.10 -5.07 0.29
CA VAL A 155 -9.51 -4.66 0.40
C VAL A 155 -10.30 -4.96 -0.88
N GLU A 156 -9.62 -5.11 -2.01
CA GLU A 156 -10.19 -5.55 -3.29
C GLU A 156 -10.61 -7.03 -3.23
N ASP A 157 -9.82 -7.88 -2.58
CA ASP A 157 -10.21 -9.29 -2.31
C ASP A 157 -11.51 -9.35 -1.50
N ALA A 158 -11.56 -8.62 -0.37
CA ALA A 158 -12.76 -8.53 0.45
C ALA A 158 -13.95 -7.96 -0.34
N TYR A 159 -13.76 -6.91 -1.14
CA TYR A 159 -14.82 -6.33 -1.95
C TYR A 159 -15.44 -7.34 -2.94
N VAL A 160 -14.61 -8.09 -3.66
CA VAL A 160 -15.11 -9.08 -4.63
C VAL A 160 -15.88 -10.21 -3.93
N VAL A 161 -15.40 -10.67 -2.78
CA VAL A 161 -16.03 -11.77 -2.04
C VAL A 161 -17.28 -11.31 -1.27
N GLU A 162 -17.17 -10.23 -0.51
CA GLU A 162 -18.18 -9.83 0.49
C GLU A 162 -19.23 -8.89 -0.10
N THR A 163 -18.89 -8.09 -1.11
CA THR A 163 -19.82 -7.12 -1.71
C THR A 163 -20.37 -7.62 -3.04
N LEU A 164 -19.51 -8.12 -3.94
CA LEU A 164 -19.97 -8.64 -5.23
C LEU A 164 -20.46 -10.09 -5.14
N HIS A 165 -20.16 -10.80 -4.05
CA HIS A 165 -20.46 -12.22 -3.87
C HIS A 165 -19.91 -13.11 -5.00
N LEU A 166 -18.73 -12.76 -5.51
CA LEU A 166 -18.02 -13.46 -6.58
C LEU A 166 -16.79 -14.19 -6.03
N GLN A 167 -16.30 -15.17 -6.78
CA GLN A 167 -15.10 -15.94 -6.42
C GLN A 167 -13.89 -15.44 -7.22
N PRO A 168 -12.95 -14.71 -6.60
CA PRO A 168 -11.77 -14.22 -7.31
C PRO A 168 -10.68 -15.29 -7.44
N VAL A 169 -9.84 -15.14 -8.47
CA VAL A 169 -8.52 -15.77 -8.53
C VAL A 169 -7.57 -14.94 -7.68
N LYS A 170 -7.10 -15.52 -6.58
CA LYS A 170 -6.21 -14.84 -5.63
C LYS A 170 -4.75 -15.03 -6.01
N PHE A 171 -4.02 -13.93 -6.04
CA PHE A 171 -2.59 -13.92 -6.34
C PHE A 171 -1.77 -13.43 -5.14
N PRO A 172 -0.51 -13.88 -5.01
CA PRO A 172 0.36 -13.48 -3.91
C PRO A 172 0.81 -12.02 -4.02
N ASP A 173 0.94 -11.51 -5.24
CA ASP A 173 1.48 -10.19 -5.52
C ASP A 173 0.87 -9.54 -6.78
N PHE A 174 1.05 -8.23 -6.90
CA PHE A 174 0.47 -7.44 -7.99
C PHE A 174 1.11 -7.70 -9.36
N ASN A 175 2.37 -8.13 -9.42
CA ASN A 175 3.03 -8.47 -10.69
C ASN A 175 2.40 -9.72 -11.30
N THR A 176 2.14 -10.73 -10.47
CA THR A 176 1.54 -11.97 -10.93
C THR A 176 0.12 -11.74 -11.43
N VAL A 177 -0.70 -10.93 -10.74
CA VAL A 177 -2.04 -10.53 -11.26
C VAL A 177 -1.92 -9.83 -12.61
N TYR A 178 -1.02 -8.84 -12.71
CA TYR A 178 -0.83 -8.07 -13.95
C TYR A 178 -0.36 -8.95 -15.11
N ALA A 179 0.59 -9.86 -14.85
CA ALA A 179 1.09 -10.80 -15.85
C ALA A 179 -0.03 -11.73 -16.34
N SER A 180 -0.84 -12.27 -15.42
CA SER A 180 -1.99 -13.11 -15.77
C SER A 180 -3.07 -12.35 -16.54
N LEU A 181 -3.30 -11.06 -16.24
CA LEU A 181 -4.21 -10.23 -17.04
C LEU A 181 -3.67 -10.03 -18.45
N LYS A 182 -2.37 -9.73 -18.57
CA LYS A 182 -1.70 -9.50 -19.87
C LYS A 182 -1.73 -10.75 -20.75
N THR A 183 -1.58 -11.93 -20.17
CA THR A 183 -1.64 -13.22 -20.89
C THR A 183 -3.07 -13.76 -21.03
N ARG A 184 -4.08 -13.00 -20.60
CA ARG A 184 -5.51 -13.38 -20.62
C ARG A 184 -5.82 -14.67 -19.85
N GLN A 185 -5.04 -14.96 -18.80
CA GLN A 185 -5.36 -15.99 -17.81
C GLN A 185 -6.45 -15.54 -16.83
N ILE A 186 -6.67 -14.23 -16.71
CA ILE A 186 -7.82 -13.62 -16.05
C ILE A 186 -8.47 -12.58 -16.99
N ASP A 187 -9.74 -12.28 -16.76
CA ASP A 187 -10.57 -11.44 -17.62
C ASP A 187 -10.67 -10.01 -17.10
N ALA A 188 -10.55 -9.83 -15.78
CA ALA A 188 -10.55 -8.54 -15.11
C ALA A 188 -9.68 -8.58 -13.86
N TRP A 189 -9.21 -7.41 -13.42
CA TRP A 189 -8.51 -7.22 -12.16
C TRP A 189 -9.13 -6.04 -11.40
N VAL A 190 -9.58 -6.30 -10.18
CA VAL A 190 -9.96 -5.24 -9.23
C VAL A 190 -8.72 -4.74 -8.51
N ALA A 191 -8.34 -3.50 -8.80
CA ALA A 191 -7.06 -2.89 -8.44
C ALA A 191 -7.24 -1.66 -7.54
N PRO A 192 -6.21 -1.26 -6.78
CA PRO A 192 -6.19 0.00 -6.05
C PRO A 192 -6.16 1.22 -6.99
N PRO A 193 -6.51 2.43 -6.49
CA PRO A 193 -6.82 3.65 -7.26
C PRO A 193 -5.78 4.17 -8.27
N TRP A 194 -4.53 3.72 -8.23
CA TRP A 194 -3.42 4.40 -8.92
C TRP A 194 -2.67 3.57 -9.95
N ARG A 195 -3.14 2.35 -10.25
CA ARG A 195 -2.39 1.39 -11.11
C ARG A 195 -2.42 1.69 -12.61
N ARG A 196 -2.77 2.92 -13.01
CA ARG A 196 -2.68 3.35 -14.42
C ARG A 196 -1.22 3.56 -14.88
N SER A 197 -0.25 3.67 -13.96
CA SER A 197 1.18 3.77 -14.28
C SER A 197 1.99 2.63 -13.65
N THR A 198 2.67 1.85 -14.48
CA THR A 198 3.52 0.72 -14.07
C THR A 198 4.98 1.09 -13.84
N ARG A 199 5.36 2.37 -14.00
CA ARG A 199 6.78 2.75 -14.01
C ARG A 199 7.29 3.08 -12.61
N CYS A 200 8.17 2.22 -12.11
CA CYS A 200 9.15 2.61 -11.09
C CYS A 200 10.53 2.93 -11.66
N ALA A 201 10.80 2.53 -12.90
CA ALA A 201 11.98 2.91 -13.65
C ALA A 201 11.56 3.77 -14.85
N ARG A 202 11.89 5.05 -14.80
CA ARG A 202 12.21 5.79 -16.03
C ARG A 202 13.73 5.73 -16.17
N ALA A 203 14.24 4.61 -16.70
CA ALA A 203 15.52 4.69 -17.38
C ALA A 203 15.22 5.39 -18.71
N THR A 204 15.41 6.70 -18.75
CA THR A 204 15.68 7.39 -20.01
C THR A 204 16.89 6.72 -20.62
N ARG A 205 16.66 5.79 -21.57
CA ARG A 205 17.64 5.59 -22.63
C ARG A 205 17.56 6.83 -23.51
N ARG A 206 18.75 7.33 -23.84
CA ARG A 206 19.01 8.41 -24.77
C ARG A 206 18.26 8.22 -26.08
#